data_AF-J7IXC2-F1
#
_entry.id   AF-J7IXC2-F1
#
_cell.length_a   1.000
_cell.length_b   1.000
_cell.length_c   1.000
_cell.angle_alpha   90.00
_cell.angle_beta   90.00
_cell.angle_gamma   90.00
#
_symmetry.space_group_name_H-M   'P 1'
#
loop_
_entity.id
_entity.type
_entity.pdbx_description
1 polymer ?
#
loop_
_entity_poly.entity_id
_entity_poly.type
_entity_poly.pdbx_seq_one_letter_code
_entity_poly.pdbx_strand_id
1 'polypeptide(L)'
;MKVEPCSLDISLTFKIKLKTGFFKTQPYDLTLGKGEIILTPLEDNDGSCLVIKGEDLQAIWINIRNVSAELEIMTVTNSYIASFTDHTCLEEVSIVLAKEFGGKVTLQDEF
;
A
#
# COMPACT_ATOMS: atom_id res chain seq x y z
N MET A 1 -25.37 -29.99 3.17
CA MET A 1 -24.82 -29.01 2.23
C MET A 1 -23.70 -28.28 2.95
N LYS A 2 -22.47 -28.38 2.44
CA LYS A 2 -21.34 -27.61 2.95
C LYS A 2 -21.38 -26.28 2.19
N VAL A 3 -21.75 -25.20 2.88
CA VAL A 3 -21.66 -23.86 2.30
C VAL A 3 -20.19 -23.49 2.42
N GLU A 4 -19.45 -23.59 1.32
CA GLU A 4 -18.11 -23.01 1.27
C GLU A 4 -18.30 -21.49 1.26
N PRO A 5 -17.67 -20.74 2.18
CA PRO A 5 -17.70 -19.29 2.07
C PRO A 5 -17.02 -18.93 0.75
N CYS A 6 -17.70 -18.13 -0.09
CA CYS A 6 -17.04 -17.45 -1.20
C CYS A 6 -15.77 -16.79 -0.65
N SER A 7 -14.61 -17.24 -1.08
CA SER A 7 -13.35 -16.52 -0.93
C SER A 7 -13.50 -15.22 -1.71
N LEU A 8 -14.05 -14.20 -1.04
CA LEU A 8 -14.04 -12.83 -1.51
C LEU A 8 -12.57 -12.37 -1.43
N ASP A 9 -11.83 -12.61 -2.52
CA ASP A 9 -10.59 -11.91 -2.83
C ASP A 9 -10.95 -10.44 -3.08
N ILE A 10 -11.29 -9.71 -2.01
CA ILE A 10 -11.54 -8.28 -2.05
C ILE A 10 -10.18 -7.62 -2.14
N SER A 11 -9.87 -7.09 -3.32
CA SER A 11 -8.83 -6.08 -3.45
C SER A 11 -9.37 -4.76 -2.93
N LEU A 12 -8.68 -4.13 -1.97
CA LEU A 12 -9.04 -2.80 -1.45
C LEU A 12 -8.13 -1.73 -2.04
N THR A 13 -8.72 -0.60 -2.43
CA THR A 13 -8.01 0.48 -3.11
C THR A 13 -8.05 1.76 -2.30
N PHE A 14 -6.88 2.37 -2.11
CA PHE A 14 -6.69 3.59 -1.34
C PHE A 14 -6.00 4.65 -2.18
N LYS A 15 -6.32 5.93 -1.94
CA LYS A 15 -5.62 7.04 -2.60
C LYS A 15 -4.38 7.42 -1.82
N ILE A 16 -3.27 7.53 -2.55
CA ILE A 16 -1.96 7.91 -2.01
C ILE A 16 -1.27 8.92 -2.92
N LYS A 17 -0.25 9.58 -2.40
CA LYS A 17 0.71 10.38 -3.16
C LYS A 17 2.07 9.70 -3.11
N LEU A 18 2.50 9.10 -4.23
CA LEU A 18 3.77 8.40 -4.34
C LEU A 18 4.90 9.39 -4.67
N LYS A 19 6.03 9.32 -3.97
CA LYS A 19 7.25 10.07 -4.33
C LYS A 19 7.85 9.48 -5.62
N THR A 20 7.92 10.27 -6.68
CA THR A 20 8.48 9.88 -7.99
C THR A 20 9.76 10.66 -8.34
N GLY A 21 10.29 11.42 -7.38
CA GLY A 21 11.58 12.11 -7.44
C GLY A 21 11.83 12.90 -6.16
N PHE A 22 12.99 13.56 -6.05
CA PHE A 22 13.39 14.26 -4.82
C PHE A 22 12.37 15.26 -4.25
N PHE A 23 11.62 15.94 -5.13
CA PHE A 23 10.64 16.97 -4.73
C PHE A 23 9.25 16.74 -5.33
N LYS A 24 9.03 15.59 -5.99
CA LYS A 24 7.81 15.34 -6.75
C LYS A 24 7.04 14.19 -6.14
N THR A 25 5.75 14.41 -5.96
CA THR A 25 4.79 13.35 -5.67
C THR A 25 3.73 13.34 -6.76
N GLN A 26 3.21 12.16 -7.07
CA GLN A 26 2.13 11.96 -8.03
C GLN A 26 0.99 11.17 -7.37
N PRO A 27 -0.27 11.44 -7.76
CA PRO A 27 -1.41 10.72 -7.23
C PRO A 27 -1.47 9.30 -7.79
N TYR A 28 -1.65 8.32 -6.92
CA TYR A 28 -1.78 6.90 -7.26
C TYR A 28 -2.95 6.27 -6.52
N ASP A 29 -3.57 5.27 -7.16
CA ASP A 29 -4.37 4.28 -6.47
C ASP A 29 -3.46 3.12 -6.01
N LEU A 30 -3.44 2.89 -4.70
CA LEU A 30 -2.81 1.74 -4.03
C LEU A 30 -3.85 0.63 -3.89
N THR A 31 -3.72 -0.44 -4.65
CA THR A 31 -4.60 -1.62 -4.53
C THR A 31 -3.86 -2.73 -3.82
N LEU A 32 -4.48 -3.27 -2.76
CA LEU A 32 -3.96 -4.34 -1.92
C LEU A 32 -4.85 -5.57 -2.02
N GLY A 33 -4.27 -6.74 -2.27
CA GLY A 33 -4.98 -8.01 -2.26
C GLY A 33 -4.27 -9.09 -3.07
N LYS A 34 -4.67 -10.35 -2.88
CA LYS A 34 -4.11 -11.51 -3.58
C LYS A 34 -2.59 -11.67 -3.39
N GLY A 35 -2.07 -11.20 -2.28
CA GLY A 35 -0.63 -11.17 -2.01
C GLY A 35 0.14 -10.20 -2.90
N GLU A 36 -0.51 -9.18 -3.45
CA GLU A 36 0.10 -8.17 -4.32
C GLU A 36 -0.22 -6.75 -3.85
N ILE A 37 0.70 -5.83 -4.17
CA ILE A 37 0.51 -4.38 -4.10
C ILE A 37 0.57 -3.84 -5.52
N ILE A 38 -0.48 -3.14 -5.94
CA ILE A 38 -0.55 -2.54 -7.27
C ILE A 38 -0.64 -1.03 -7.12
N LEU A 39 0.31 -0.33 -7.72
CA LEU A 39 0.38 1.14 -7.77
C LEU A 39 -0.03 1.60 -9.16
N THR A 40 -1.22 2.18 -9.27
CA THR A 40 -1.76 2.70 -10.54
C THR A 40 -1.71 4.23 -10.56
N PRO A 41 -0.99 4.88 -11.49
CA PRO A 41 -0.97 6.33 -11.57
C PRO A 41 -2.35 6.88 -11.94
N LEU A 42 -2.76 7.99 -11.31
CA LEU A 42 -4.04 8.66 -11.60
C LEU A 42 -3.91 9.77 -12.65
N GLU A 43 -2.70 10.29 -12.83
CA GLU A 43 -2.38 11.33 -13.81
C GLU A 43 -1.16 10.86 -14.61
N ASP A 44 -1.23 11.01 -15.94
CA ASP A 44 -0.33 10.56 -17.02
C ASP A 44 -0.61 9.20 -17.72
N ASN A 45 -0.48 9.28 -19.04
CA ASN A 45 -1.15 8.50 -20.09
C ASN A 45 -0.33 7.30 -20.65
N ASP A 46 0.78 6.96 -19.99
CA ASP A 46 1.74 5.90 -20.43
C ASP A 46 2.28 5.05 -19.27
N GLY A 47 1.86 5.30 -18.04
CA GLY A 47 2.40 4.61 -16.86
C GLY A 47 1.76 3.24 -16.66
N SER A 48 2.49 2.18 -17.01
CA SER A 48 2.11 0.82 -16.61
C SER A 48 1.97 0.75 -15.08
N CYS A 49 0.93 0.10 -14.59
CA CYS A 49 0.78 -0.20 -13.17
C CYS A 49 2.05 -0.90 -12.67
N LEU A 50 2.57 -0.44 -11.53
CA LEU A 50 3.65 -1.12 -10.85
C LEU A 50 3.03 -2.20 -9.96
N VAL A 51 3.37 -3.46 -10.23
CA VAL A 51 2.93 -4.62 -9.45
C VAL A 51 4.09 -5.11 -8.60
N ILE A 52 3.90 -5.13 -7.29
CA ILE A 52 4.86 -5.65 -6.32
C ILE A 52 4.25 -6.90 -5.70
N LYS A 53 4.89 -8.05 -5.91
CA LYS A 53 4.42 -9.30 -5.34
C LYS A 53 4.88 -9.44 -3.90
N GLY A 54 4.09 -10.18 -3.12
CA GLY A 54 4.41 -10.51 -1.73
C GLY A 54 5.75 -11.20 -1.56
N GLU A 55 6.20 -11.97 -2.54
CA GLU A 55 7.52 -12.63 -2.54
C GLU A 55 8.70 -11.64 -2.66
N ASP A 56 8.51 -10.53 -3.37
CA ASP A 56 9.54 -9.49 -3.59
C ASP A 56 9.64 -8.49 -2.43
N LEU A 57 8.64 -8.47 -1.54
CA LEU A 57 8.60 -7.61 -0.37
C LEU A 57 9.60 -8.06 0.70
N GLN A 58 10.42 -7.13 1.17
CA GLN A 58 11.22 -7.30 2.37
C GLN A 58 10.47 -6.78 3.60
N ALA A 59 9.89 -5.60 3.50
CA ALA A 59 9.19 -4.95 4.61
C ALA A 59 8.23 -3.85 4.12
N ILE A 60 7.25 -3.54 4.95
CA ILE A 60 6.32 -2.43 4.82
C ILE A 60 6.26 -1.70 6.14
N TRP A 61 6.42 -0.38 6.10
CA TRP A 61 6.23 0.49 7.27
C TRP A 61 5.10 1.47 7.03
N ILE A 62 4.26 1.65 8.04
CA ILE A 62 3.37 2.80 8.13
C ILE A 62 3.86 3.65 9.31
N ASN A 63 4.40 4.81 8.99
CA ASN A 63 4.89 5.79 9.95
C ASN A 63 3.81 6.84 10.17
N ILE A 64 3.17 6.82 11.32
CA ILE A 64 2.12 7.76 11.71
C ILE A 64 2.78 8.96 12.40
N ARG A 65 2.47 10.16 11.91
CA ARG A 65 2.98 11.43 12.40
C ARG A 65 1.86 12.43 12.57
N ASN A 66 1.33 12.52 13.79
CA ASN A 66 0.27 13.44 14.20
C ASN A 66 -0.94 13.44 13.25
N VAL A 67 -0.96 14.33 12.25
CA VAL A 67 -2.06 14.47 11.27
C VAL A 67 -1.83 13.76 9.94
N SER A 68 -0.71 13.04 9.78
CA SER A 68 -0.32 12.42 8.51
C SER A 68 0.24 11.02 8.72
N ALA A 69 0.21 10.20 7.68
CA ALA A 69 0.87 8.90 7.67
C ALA A 69 1.63 8.68 6.37
N GLU A 70 2.85 8.16 6.50
CA GLU A 70 3.71 7.77 5.39
C GLU A 70 3.78 6.24 5.30
N LEU A 71 3.61 5.72 4.10
CA LEU A 71 3.80 4.32 3.73
C LEU A 71 5.16 4.17 3.07
N GLU A 72 5.99 3.27 3.59
CA GLU A 72 7.23 2.85 2.95
C GLU A 72 7.13 1.37 2.59
N ILE A 73 7.35 1.05 1.32
CA ILE A 73 7.37 -0.31 0.79
C ILE A 73 8.79 -0.61 0.33
N MET A 74 9.42 -1.61 0.93
CA MET A 74 10.77 -2.03 0.59
C MET A 74 10.75 -3.39 -0.08
N THR A 75 11.31 -3.42 -1.27
CA THR A 75 11.55 -4.62 -2.06
C THR A 75 13.04 -4.94 -2.08
N VAL A 76 13.41 -6.07 -2.70
CA VAL A 76 14.83 -6.43 -2.87
C VAL A 76 15.63 -5.38 -3.65
N THR A 77 15.01 -4.68 -4.59
CA THR A 77 15.73 -3.80 -5.52
C THR A 77 15.37 -2.33 -5.39
N ASN A 78 14.21 -2.00 -4.81
CA ASN A 78 13.68 -0.65 -4.76
C ASN A 78 12.99 -0.36 -3.42
N SER A 79 12.92 0.92 -3.05
CA SER A 79 12.00 1.42 -2.03
C SER A 79 11.01 2.42 -2.63
N TYR A 80 9.78 2.37 -2.15
CA TYR A 80 8.70 3.25 -2.56
C TYR A 80 8.16 3.95 -1.32
N ILE A 81 8.05 5.27 -1.39
CA ILE A 81 7.56 6.08 -0.28
C ILE A 81 6.34 6.85 -0.75
N ALA A 82 5.25 6.75 -0.01
CA ALA A 82 3.99 7.41 -0.31
C ALA A 82 3.38 8.02 0.94
N SER A 83 2.57 9.07 0.79
CA SER A 83 1.70 9.54 1.86
C SER A 83 0.25 9.20 1.58
N PHE A 84 -0.50 8.88 2.62
CA PHE A 84 -1.94 8.72 2.52
C PHE A 84 -2.64 10.08 2.39
N THR A 85 -3.76 10.12 1.69
CA THR A 85 -4.62 11.31 1.64
C THR A 85 -5.45 11.45 2.91
N ASP A 86 -5.90 12.66 3.23
CA ASP A 86 -6.62 13.01 4.48
C ASP A 86 -7.92 12.22 4.74
N HIS A 87 -8.43 11.48 3.74
CA HIS A 87 -9.64 10.67 3.84
C HIS A 87 -9.38 9.16 3.98
N THR A 88 -8.12 8.73 4.04
CA THR A 88 -7.78 7.31 4.13
C THR A 88 -7.98 6.77 5.54
N CYS A 89 -8.76 5.69 5.67
CA CYS A 89 -8.89 4.95 6.94
C CYS A 89 -7.63 4.12 7.20
N LEU A 90 -6.70 4.64 8.01
CA LEU A 90 -5.43 3.95 8.30
C LEU A 90 -5.61 2.61 9.03
N GLU A 91 -6.66 2.47 9.84
CA GLU A 91 -7.00 1.19 10.49
C GLU A 91 -7.31 0.12 9.44
N GLU A 92 -8.13 0.45 8.44
CA GLU A 92 -8.49 -0.48 7.35
C GLU A 92 -7.26 -0.86 6.53
N VAL A 93 -6.44 0.13 6.13
CA VAL A 93 -5.19 -0.13 5.41
C VAL A 93 -4.28 -1.09 6.18
N SER A 94 -4.12 -0.85 7.48
CA SER A 94 -3.25 -1.65 8.35
C SER A 94 -3.74 -3.09 8.48
N ILE A 95 -5.05 -3.28 8.65
CA ILE A 95 -5.69 -4.60 8.70
C ILE A 95 -5.43 -5.37 7.40
N VAL A 96 -5.61 -4.72 6.25
CA VAL A 96 -5.42 -5.36 4.94
C VAL A 96 -3.97 -5.73 4.71
N LEU A 97 -3.03 -4.82 4.95
CA LEU A 97 -1.61 -5.11 4.81
C LEU A 97 -1.18 -6.26 5.71
N ALA A 98 -1.60 -6.27 6.99
CA ALA A 98 -1.28 -7.35 7.92
C ALA A 98 -1.87 -8.69 7.47
N LYS A 99 -3.08 -8.70 6.90
CA LYS A 99 -3.72 -9.90 6.35
C LYS A 99 -2.95 -10.44 5.14
N GLU A 100 -2.54 -9.58 4.22
CA GLU A 100 -1.90 -9.98 2.96
C GLU A 100 -0.41 -10.32 3.13
N PHE A 101 0.31 -9.60 4.01
CA PHE A 101 1.78 -9.66 4.08
C PHE A 101 2.33 -10.03 5.47
N GLY A 102 1.46 -10.17 6.48
CA GLY A 102 1.82 -10.69 7.80
C GLY A 102 2.99 -9.96 8.44
N GLY A 103 3.98 -10.73 8.90
CA GLY A 103 5.14 -10.22 9.64
C GLY A 103 6.08 -9.29 8.88
N LYS A 104 5.79 -8.96 7.61
CA LYS A 104 6.51 -7.93 6.85
C LYS A 104 6.01 -6.52 7.17
N VAL A 105 4.87 -6.37 7.84
CA VAL A 105 4.23 -5.07 8.11
C VAL A 105 4.55 -4.60 9.51
N THR A 106 5.02 -3.37 9.63
CA THR A 106 5.28 -2.70 10.92
C THR A 106 4.54 -1.36 10.97
N LEU A 107 3.79 -1.15 12.04
CA LEU A 107 3.17 0.13 12.38
C LEU A 107 4.08 0.87 13.36
N GLN A 108 4.46 2.10 13.05
CA GLN A 108 5.22 2.97 13.93
C GLN A 108 4.40 4.22 14.23
N ASP A 109 4.23 4.51 15.51
CA ASP A 109 3.54 5.71 15.99
C ASP A 109 4.57 6.56 16.75
N GLU A 110 4.89 7.73 16.19
CA GLU A 110 5.76 8.71 16.85
C GLU A 110 4.87 9.64 17.69
N PHE A 111 4.75 9.32 18.99
CA PHE A 111 4.04 10.12 20.00
C PHE A 111 4.78 11.42 20.36
#